data_AF-A0A2N9L3Q6-F1
#
_entry.id   AF-A0A2N9L3Q6-F1
#
_cell.length_a   1.000
_cell.length_b   1.000
_cell.length_c   1.000
_cell.angle_alpha   90.00
_cell.angle_beta   90.00
_cell.angle_gamma   90.00
#
_symmetry.space_group_name_H-M   'P 1'
#
loop_
_entity.id
_entity.type
_entity.pdbx_description
1 polymer ?
#
loop_
_entity_poly.entity_id
_entity_poly.type
_entity_poly.pdbx_seq_one_letter_code
_entity_poly.pdbx_strand_id
1 'polypeptide(L)' 'MKNSPSKTVLKQMFSAAAQLIRDRSTMLSQLDSVGGDGDHGATMVRFMERLEQAMDDADSKSAARC' A
#
# COMPACT_ATOMS: atom_id res chain seq x y z
N MET A 1 -8.34 23.58 13.86
CA MET A 1 -8.19 23.22 12.43
C MET A 1 -7.77 21.77 12.33
N LYS A 2 -8.56 20.90 11.67
CA LYS A 2 -8.11 19.55 11.31
C LYS A 2 -7.46 19.64 9.94
N ASN A 3 -6.13 19.65 9.88
CA ASN A 3 -5.38 19.60 8.62
C ASN A 3 -5.28 18.15 8.15
N SER A 4 -6.34 17.66 7.49
CA SER A 4 -6.28 16.34 6.85
C SER A 4 -5.62 16.46 5.47
N PRO A 5 -4.70 15.55 5.11
CA PRO A 5 -4.11 15.53 3.77
C PRO A 5 -5.18 15.30 2.70
N SER A 6 -4.99 15.87 1.51
CA SER A 6 -5.90 15.68 0.39
C SER A 6 -5.83 14.24 -0.16
N LYS A 7 -6.88 13.80 -0.86
CA LYS A 7 -6.95 12.45 -1.46
C LYS A 7 -5.76 12.17 -2.39
N THR A 8 -5.37 13.15 -3.20
CA THR A 8 -4.21 13.03 -4.11
C THR A 8 -2.90 12.85 -3.36
N VAL A 9 -2.70 13.60 -2.28
CA VAL A 9 -1.50 13.48 -1.44
C VAL A 9 -1.45 12.10 -0.79
N LEU A 10 -2.58 11.61 -0.26
CA LEU A 10 -2.66 10.25 0.29
C LEU A 10 -2.34 9.18 -0.76
N LYS A 11 -2.85 9.32 -2.00
CA LYS A 11 -2.54 8.38 -3.09
C LYS A 11 -1.04 8.33 -3.39
N GLN A 12 -0.38 9.49 -3.47
CA GLN A 12 1.06 9.57 -3.67
C GLN A 12 1.84 8.92 -2.52
N MET A 13 1.42 9.16 -1.27
CA MET A 13 2.05 8.54 -0.11
C MET A 13 1.94 7.01 -0.15
N PHE A 14 0.77 6.47 -0.48
CA PHE A 14 0.56 5.03 -0.58
C PHE A 14 1.32 4.40 -1.75
N SER A 15 1.36 5.04 -2.93
CA SER A 15 2.15 4.55 -4.06
C SER A 15 3.66 4.52 -3.74
N ALA A 16 4.17 5.55 -3.06
CA ALA A 16 5.56 5.57 -2.61
C ALA A 16 5.85 4.47 -1.57
N ALA A 17 4.94 4.25 -0.61
CA ALA A 17 5.06 3.18 0.37
C ALA A 17 5.02 1.80 -0.28
N ALA A 18 4.14 1.59 -1.27
CA ALA A 18 4.06 0.36 -2.03
C ALA A 18 5.38 0.05 -2.75
N GLN A 19 6.01 1.05 -3.36
CA GLN A 19 7.32 0.88 -3.98
C GLN A 19 8.40 0.48 -2.97
N LEU A 20 8.46 1.17 -1.83
CA LEU A 20 9.43 0.84 -0.76
C LEU A 20 9.24 -0.59 -0.23
N ILE A 21 7.99 -1.06 -0.12
CA ILE A 21 7.68 -2.42 0.30
C ILE A 21 8.11 -3.43 -0.76
N ARG A 22 7.86 -3.17 -2.05
CA ARG A 22 8.33 -4.05 -3.14
C ARG A 22 9.86 -4.19 -3.10
N ASP A 23 10.57 -3.07 -3.01
CA ASP A 23 12.03 -3.02 -3.00
C ASP A 23 12.63 -3.73 -1.78
N ARG A 24 11.95 -3.71 -0.64
CA ARG A 24 12.42 -4.29 0.63
C ARG A 24 11.77 -5.63 0.98
N SER A 25 10.89 -6.15 0.14
CA SER A 25 10.08 -7.34 0.43
C SER A 25 10.92 -8.54 0.84
N THR A 26 12.03 -8.80 0.16
CA THR A 26 12.96 -9.88 0.54
C THR A 26 13.57 -9.68 1.93
N MET A 27 14.00 -8.47 2.26
CA MET A 27 14.54 -8.14 3.59
C MET A 27 13.48 -8.30 4.68
N LEU A 28 12.24 -7.88 4.41
CA LEU A 28 11.12 -8.05 5.34
C LEU A 28 10.84 -9.52 5.63
N SER A 29 10.82 -10.37 4.60
CA SER A 29 10.69 -11.81 4.76
C SER A 29 11.89 -12.45 5.47
N GLN A 30 13.12 -11.96 5.24
CA GLN A 30 14.31 -12.43 5.96
C GLN A 30 14.25 -12.11 7.45
N LEU A 31 13.86 -10.89 7.83
CA LEU A 31 13.69 -10.50 9.22
C LEU A 31 12.60 -11.34 9.90
N ASP A 32 11.48 -11.55 9.20
CA ASP A 32 10.38 -12.36 9.70
C ASP A 32 10.77 -13.84 9.84
N SER A 33 11.62 -14.38 8.95
CA SER A 33 12.07 -15.78 9.04
C SER A 33 12.85 -16.14 10.32
N VAL A 34 13.35 -15.14 11.05
CA VAL A 34 14.08 -15.37 12.32
C VAL A 34 13.15 -15.79 13.47
N GLY A 35 11.89 -15.36 13.45
CA GLY A 35 10.94 -15.61 14.55
C GLY A 35 9.49 -15.86 14.11
N GLY A 36 9.24 -15.90 12.81
CA GLY A 36 7.95 -16.07 12.15
C GLY A 36 8.03 -17.06 10.99
N ASP A 37 7.11 -16.97 10.03
CA ASP A 37 7.03 -17.89 8.88
C ASP A 37 7.74 -17.37 7.62
N GLY A 38 8.25 -16.14 7.65
CA GLY A 38 9.00 -15.52 6.57
C GLY A 38 8.13 -14.97 5.46
N ASP A 39 6.81 -14.90 5.64
CA ASP A 39 5.89 -14.44 4.59
C ASP A 39 5.68 -12.93 4.58
N HIS A 40 6.16 -12.21 5.60
CA HIS A 40 5.80 -10.79 5.82
C HIS A 40 6.00 -9.91 4.58
N GLY A 41 7.13 -10.04 3.88
CA GLY A 41 7.41 -9.29 2.66
C GLY A 41 6.38 -9.55 1.56
N ALA A 42 6.05 -10.81 1.30
CA ALA A 42 5.05 -11.20 0.31
C ALA A 42 3.64 -10.75 0.72
N THR A 43 3.29 -10.89 2.00
CA THR A 43 2.02 -10.43 2.56
C THR A 43 1.85 -8.92 2.38
N MET A 44 2.90 -8.13 2.67
CA MET A 44 2.85 -6.67 2.53
C MET A 44 2.77 -6.20 1.07
N VAL A 45 3.44 -6.89 0.13
CA VAL A 45 3.29 -6.61 -1.30
C VAL A 45 1.84 -6.80 -1.74
N ARG A 46 1.24 -7.95 -1.39
CA ARG A 46 -0.16 -8.26 -1.73
C ARG A 46 -1.12 -7.25 -1.11
N PHE A 47 -0.87 -6.82 0.13
CA PHE A 47 -1.68 -5.80 0.79
C PHE A 47 -1.62 -4.47 0.01
N MET A 48 -0.43 -4.03 -0.39
CA MET A 48 -0.26 -2.77 -1.12
C MET A 48 -0.90 -2.79 -2.50
N GLU A 49 -0.84 -3.92 -3.22
CA GLU A 49 -1.56 -4.09 -4.49
C GLU A 49 -3.08 -3.94 -4.31
N ARG A 50 -3.64 -4.51 -3.24
CA ARG A 50 -5.08 -4.37 -2.95
C ARG A 50 -5.45 -2.96 -2.52
N LEU A 51 -4.55 -2.28 -1.82
CA LEU A 51 -4.73 -0.89 -1.44
C LEU A 51 -4.77 0.00 -2.69
N GLU A 52 -3.79 -0.12 -3.58
CA GLU A 52 -3.73 0.63 -4.85
C GLU A 52 -5.02 0.42 -5.67
N GLN A 53 -5.47 -0.84 -5.84
CA GLN A 53 -6.73 -1.14 -6.52
C GLN A 53 -7.93 -0.46 -5.86
N ALA A 54 -8.04 -0.51 -4.53
CA ALA A 54 -9.13 0.12 -3.82
C ALA A 54 -9.15 1.65 -3.98
N MET A 55 -7.98 2.28 -4.10
CA MET A 55 -7.87 3.72 -4.37
C MET A 55 -8.35 4.07 -5.77
N ASP A 56 -7.98 3.27 -6.78
CA ASP A 56 -8.42 3.45 -8.17
C ASP A 56 -9.94 3.22 -8.32
N ASP A 57 -10.48 2.21 -7.63
CA ASP A 57 -11.92 1.97 -7.57
C ASP A 57 -12.67 3.13 -6.90
N ALA A 58 -12.10 3.72 -5.84
CA ALA A 58 -12.68 4.87 -5.15
C ALA A 58 -12.64 6.16 -6.00
N ASP A 59 -11.66 6.30 -6.89
CA ASP A 59 -11.64 7.37 -7.90
C ASP A 59 -12.73 7.13 -8.95
N SER A 60 -12.83 5.90 -9.46
CA SER A 60 -13.79 5.51 -10.51
C SER A 60 -15.25 5.64 -10.07
N LYS A 61 -15.58 5.21 -8.85
CA LYS A 61 -16.93 5.34 -8.26
C LYS A 61 -17.31 6.79 -7.96
N SER A 62 -16.33 7.66 -7.72
CA SER A 62 -16.57 9.11 -7.57
C SER A 62 -16.89 9.76 -8.91
N ALA A 63 -16.29 9.29 -10.01
CA ALA A 63 -16.54 9.80 -11.36
C ALA A 63 -17.86 9.29 -11.96
N ALA A 64 -18.28 8.07 -11.64
CA ALA A 64 -19.53 7.47 -12.14
C ALA A 64 -20.82 7.96 -11.44
N ARG A 65 -20.71 8.92 -10.52
CA ARG A 65 -21.85 9.49 -9.76
C ARG A 65 -22.33 10.83 -10.33
N CYS A 66 -21.83 11.23 -11.49
CA CYS A 66 -22.22 12.43 -12.24
C CYS A 66 -23.25 12.10 -13.33
#